data_AF-A0A7K2MHD2-F1
#
_entry.id   AF-A0A7K2MHD2-F1
#
_cell.length_a   1.000
_cell.length_b   1.000
_cell.length_c   1.000
_cell.angle_alpha   90.00
_cell.angle_beta   90.00
_cell.angle_gamma   90.00
#
_symmetry.space_group_name_H-M   'P 1'
#
loop_
_entity.id
_entity.type
_entity.pdbx_description
1 polymer ?
#
loop_
_entity_poly.entity_id
_entity_poly.type
_entity_poly.pdbx_seq_one_letter_code
_entity_poly.pdbx_strand_id
1 'polypeptide(L)' 'EGEGEPVDPEAGTDRSGRLVAPDEGVRTDTTKETVAQDVGIDGGAAGAEEAAMHVVEDETELPDS' A
#
# COMPACT_ATOMS: atom_id res chain seq x y z
N GLU A 1 -27.99 10.20 -9.55
CA GLU A 1 -26.83 9.30 -9.73
C GLU A 1 -25.62 10.20 -9.69
N GLY A 2 -24.77 10.08 -8.66
CA GLY A 2 -23.61 10.95 -8.52
C GLY A 2 -22.47 10.34 -9.33
N GLU A 3 -22.01 11.04 -10.35
CA GLU A 3 -20.73 10.74 -10.98
C GLU A 3 -19.69 10.85 -9.86
N GLY A 4 -19.02 9.73 -9.54
CA GLY A 4 -18.02 9.70 -8.47
C GLY A 4 -16.91 10.73 -8.70
N GLU A 5 -16.19 11.10 -7.65
CA GLU A 5 -15.02 11.97 -7.75
C GLU A 5 -14.03 11.39 -8.78
N PRO A 6 -13.45 12.20 -9.69
CA PRO A 6 -12.38 11.74 -10.57
C PRO A 6 -11.26 11.04 -9.77
N VAL A 7 -10.92 9.83 -10.19
CA VAL A 7 -9.84 9.04 -9.59
C VAL A 7 -8.50 9.67 -9.98
N ASP A 8 -7.71 10.06 -8.99
CA ASP A 8 -6.36 10.59 -9.19
C ASP A 8 -5.44 9.49 -9.76
N PRO A 9 -4.51 9.78 -10.69
CA PRO A 9 -3.53 8.79 -11.15
C PRO A 9 -2.70 8.14 -10.03
N GLU A 10 -2.55 8.79 -8.87
CA GLU A 10 -1.90 8.24 -7.67
C GLU A 10 -2.81 7.25 -6.91
N ALA A 11 -4.11 7.20 -7.23
CA ALA A 11 -5.02 6.18 -6.74
C ALA A 11 -4.98 4.96 -7.69
N GLY A 12 -4.05 4.06 -7.41
CA GLY A 12 -3.91 2.79 -8.12
C GLY A 12 -5.18 1.94 -8.13
N THR A 13 -5.28 1.01 -9.08
CA THR A 13 -6.49 0.16 -9.23
C THR A 13 -6.56 -0.96 -8.20
N ASP A 14 -5.42 -1.45 -7.75
CA ASP A 14 -5.32 -2.53 -6.78
C ASP A 14 -5.09 -1.99 -5.37
N ARG A 15 -5.87 -2.48 -4.41
CA ARG A 15 -5.67 -2.14 -2.99
C ARG A 15 -4.41 -2.79 -2.46
N SER A 16 -3.66 -2.03 -1.66
CA SER A 16 -2.52 -2.56 -0.91
C SER A 16 -3.02 -3.50 0.19
N GLY A 17 -2.31 -4.60 0.42
CA GLY A 17 -2.54 -5.48 1.55
C GLY A 17 -1.60 -5.21 2.72
N ARG A 18 -1.55 -6.16 3.65
CA ARG A 18 -0.71 -6.06 4.86
C ARG A 18 0.75 -6.28 4.52
N LEU A 19 1.60 -5.31 4.86
CA LEU A 19 3.06 -5.43 4.74
C LEU A 19 3.67 -6.15 5.95
N VAL A 20 4.48 -7.18 5.69
CA VAL A 20 5.14 -7.98 6.72
C VAL A 20 6.65 -8.04 6.44
N ALA A 21 7.46 -7.71 7.45
CA ALA A 21 8.91 -7.83 7.36
C ALA A 21 9.33 -9.31 7.18
N PRO A 22 10.49 -9.59 6.57
CA PRO A 22 10.93 -10.98 6.31
C PRO A 22 11.00 -11.87 7.55
N ASP A 23 11.18 -11.27 8.72
CA ASP A 23 11.23 -11.95 10.01
C ASP A 23 9.99 -11.69 10.87
N GLU A 24 8.90 -11.24 10.27
CA GLU A 24 7.64 -10.87 10.92
C GLU A 24 7.77 -9.70 11.92
N GLY A 25 8.88 -8.96 11.87
CA GLY A 25 9.14 -7.83 12.78
C GLY A 25 9.50 -8.27 14.21
N VAL A 26 9.94 -9.52 14.38
CA VAL A 26 10.22 -10.09 15.72
C VAL A 26 11.63 -9.76 16.22
N ARG A 27 12.53 -9.30 15.35
CA ARG A 27 13.90 -8.90 15.72
C ARG A 27 14.11 -7.42 15.41
N THR A 28 15.21 -6.90 15.94
CA THR A 28 15.65 -5.55 15.63
C THR A 28 16.16 -5.47 14.20
N ASP A 29 15.80 -4.38 13.50
CA ASP A 29 16.34 -4.09 12.19
C ASP A 29 17.87 -3.92 12.24
N THR A 30 18.54 -4.51 11.25
CA THR A 30 20.01 -4.45 11.12
C THR A 30 20.47 -3.61 9.93
N THR A 31 19.53 -3.22 9.08
CA THR A 31 19.72 -2.46 7.86
C THR A 31 18.89 -1.18 7.92
N LYS A 32 19.21 -0.21 7.06
CA LYS A 32 18.45 1.05 7.02
C LYS A 32 17.29 0.99 6.03
N GLU A 33 17.34 0.06 5.09
CA GLU A 33 16.26 -0.19 4.16
C GLU A 33 15.00 -0.66 4.90
N THR A 34 13.85 -0.13 4.50
CA THR A 34 12.53 -0.60 4.95
C THR A 34 12.01 -1.58 3.91
N VAL A 35 12.11 -2.88 4.21
CA VAL A 35 11.69 -3.95 3.30
C VAL A 35 10.57 -4.77 3.93
N ALA A 36 9.53 -5.06 3.15
CA ALA A 36 8.40 -5.88 3.57
C ALA A 36 7.73 -6.52 2.35
N GLN A 37 6.99 -7.59 2.59
CA GLN A 37 6.18 -8.25 1.57
C GLN A 37 4.70 -8.03 1.86
N ASP A 38 3.94 -7.73 0.82
CA ASP A 38 2.48 -7.72 0.89
C ASP A 38 1.98 -9.17 0.97
N VAL A 39 1.28 -9.49 2.06
CA VAL A 39 0.68 -10.83 2.28
C VAL A 39 -0.84 -10.85 2.03
N GLY A 40 -1.37 -9.80 1.41
CA GLY A 40 -2.77 -9.65 1.04
C GLY A 40 -3.63 -8.96 2.08
N ILE A 41 -4.91 -8.80 1.73
CA ILE A 41 -5.93 -8.14 2.54
C ILE A 41 -6.45 -9.12 3.60
N ASP A 42 -6.62 -8.64 4.84
CA ASP A 42 -7.21 -9.45 5.90
C ASP A 42 -8.74 -9.53 5.76
N GLY A 43 -9.20 -10.35 4.80
CA GLY A 43 -10.56 -10.93 4.75
C GLY A 43 -11.76 -9.98 4.76
N GLY A 44 -11.58 -8.67 4.54
CA GLY A 44 -12.64 -7.65 4.64
C GLY A 44 -12.75 -6.96 6.00
N ALA A 45 -11.81 -7.18 6.92
CA ALA A 45 -11.68 -6.45 8.19
C ALA A 45 -10.84 -5.16 8.06
N ALA A 46 -10.44 -4.78 6.84
CA ALA A 46 -9.69 -3.56 6.60
C ALA A 46 -10.50 -2.33 7.05
N GLY A 47 -9.89 -1.47 7.86
CA GLY A 47 -10.47 -0.19 8.24
C GLY A 47 -10.69 0.72 7.03
N ALA A 48 -11.38 1.85 7.22
CA ALA A 48 -11.61 2.79 6.12
C ALA A 48 -10.28 3.32 5.53
N GLU A 49 -9.30 3.60 6.38
CA GLU A 49 -7.98 4.07 5.98
C GLU A 49 -7.17 2.98 5.28
N GLU A 50 -7.23 1.74 5.75
CA GLU A 50 -6.56 0.60 5.13
C GLU A 50 -7.17 0.28 3.76
N ALA A 51 -8.50 0.37 3.64
CA ALA A 51 -9.20 0.20 2.37
C ALA A 51 -8.94 1.34 1.37
N ALA A 52 -8.41 2.47 1.81
CA ALA A 52 -8.06 3.61 0.96
C ALA A 52 -6.61 3.55 0.41
N MET A 53 -5.78 2.61 0.86
CA MET A 53 -4.41 2.43 0.37
C MET A 53 -4.38 1.59 -0.91
N HIS A 54 -3.59 2.01 -1.89
CA HIS A 54 -3.50 1.38 -3.22
C HIS A 54 -2.04 1.26 -3.67
N VAL A 55 -1.78 0.31 -4.58
CA VAL A 55 -0.48 0.14 -5.24
C VAL A 55 -0.48 0.97 -6.52
N VAL A 56 0.50 1.88 -6.63
CA VAL A 56 0.78 2.61 -7.88
C VAL A 56 1.94 1.90 -8.57
N GLU A 57 1.75 1.52 -9.84
CA GLU A 57 2.82 0.93 -10.65
C GLU A 57 3.94 1.96 -10.84
N ASP A 58 5.20 1.50 -10.80
CA ASP A 58 6.39 2.31 -11.04
C ASP A 58 6.55 2.65 -12.54
N GLU A 59 5.53 3.30 -13.08
CA GLU A 59 5.53 4.01 -14.36
C GLU A 59 5.49 5.53 -14.12
N THR A 60 5.30 5.94 -12.86
CA THR A 60 5.34 7.32 -12.39
C THR A 60 6.73 7.60 -11.82
N GLU A 61 7.60 8.27 -12.58
CA GLU A 61 8.62 9.12 -11.96
C GLU A 61 7.85 10.09 -11.04
N LEU A 62 7.82 9.81 -9.73
CA LEU A 62 7.25 10.71 -8.75
C LEU A 62 7.96 12.07 -8.92
N PRO A 63 7.24 13.19 -9.10
CA PRO A 63 7.90 14.48 -9.21
C PRO A 63 8.70 14.72 -7.93
N ASP A 64 9.99 15.04 -8.09
CA ASP A 64 10.83 15.48 -6.97
C ASP A 64 10.08 16.57 -6.18
N SER A 65 9.75 16.26 -4.92
CA SER A 65 9.08 17.16 -3.99
C SER A 65 9.97 18.33 -3.56
#